data_AF-A0A411DLI9-F1
#
_entry.id   AF-A0A411DLI9-F1
#
_cell.length_a   1.000
_cell.length_b   1.000
_cell.length_c   1.000
_cell.angle_alpha   90.00
_cell.angle_beta   90.00
_cell.angle_gamma   90.00
#
_symmetry.space_group_name_H-M   'P 1'
#
loop_
_entity.id
_entity.type
_entity.pdbx_description
1 polymer ?
#
loop_
_entity_poly.entity_id
_entity_poly.type
_entity_poly.pdbx_seq_one_letter_code
_entity_poly.pdbx_strand_id
1 'polypeptide(L)'
;MNHISIQYNYLNLPGKITQNSKVTDYTYRADGVKVRKVFGTETTDYLDGFQYTNSVLKFSPTAEGYFNMETGKYIYNYTDHLGNTRLSYTKNGAGLEIIEESNYYPFGLKHEGYNILTGNPAYNYKYNGKELQETGMYDYGARMYMPDLGRWGVVDPLAEQYRRYSPYNYTINNPI
;
A
#
# COMPACT_ATOMS: atom_id res chain seq x y z
N MET A 1 0.04 16.92 19.14
CA MET A 1 0.81 15.68 18.90
C MET A 1 -0.12 14.70 18.22
N ASN A 2 0.19 14.25 16.99
CA ASN A 2 -0.53 13.16 16.37
C ASN A 2 -0.23 11.88 17.16
N HIS A 3 -1.19 11.42 17.95
CA HIS A 3 -1.02 10.21 18.73
C HIS A 3 -1.37 9.01 17.84
N ILE A 4 -0.36 8.20 17.52
CA ILE A 4 -0.54 6.88 16.90
C ILE A 4 -0.46 5.83 18.01
N SER A 5 -1.43 4.93 18.03
CA SER A 5 -1.42 3.72 18.87
C SER A 5 -1.59 2.50 17.99
N ILE A 6 -0.81 1.45 18.24
CA ILE A 6 -0.86 0.20 17.49
C ILE A 6 -1.01 -0.95 18.48
N GLN A 7 -2.03 -1.78 18.26
CA GLN A 7 -2.25 -3.03 18.98
C GLN A 7 -1.91 -4.19 18.05
N TYR A 8 -1.06 -5.10 18.53
CA TYR A 8 -0.61 -6.26 17.76
C TYR A 8 -1.41 -7.51 18.12
N ASN A 9 -1.55 -8.40 17.15
CA ASN A 9 -2.12 -9.73 17.38
C ASN A 9 -1.04 -10.74 17.82
N TYR A 10 -1.43 -12.00 18.03
CA TYR A 10 -0.53 -13.08 18.45
C TYR A 10 0.57 -13.44 17.42
N LEU A 11 0.43 -12.98 16.16
CA LEU A 11 1.45 -13.13 15.11
C LEU A 11 2.41 -11.93 15.05
N ASN A 12 2.31 -10.98 15.98
CA ASN A 12 3.01 -9.69 15.97
C ASN A 12 2.69 -8.83 14.73
N LEU A 13 1.53 -9.03 14.11
CA LEU A 13 1.02 -8.18 13.03
C LEU A 13 0.07 -7.12 13.61
N PRO A 14 -0.01 -5.90 13.03
CA PRO A 14 -0.91 -4.85 13.50
C PRO A 14 -2.38 -5.28 13.42
N GLY A 15 -3.04 -5.54 14.54
CA GLY A 15 -4.46 -5.87 14.60
C GLY A 15 -5.36 -4.64 14.59
N LYS A 16 -4.92 -3.55 15.24
CA LYS A 16 -5.62 -2.27 15.26
C LYS A 16 -4.63 -1.11 15.28
N ILE A 17 -4.87 -0.10 14.45
CA ILE A 17 -4.12 1.16 14.47
C ILE A 17 -5.10 2.30 14.72
N THR A 18 -4.82 3.13 15.72
CA THR A 18 -5.55 4.38 15.96
C THR A 18 -4.63 5.54 15.66
N GLN A 19 -4.98 6.38 14.69
CA GLN A 19 -4.26 7.60 14.32
C GLN A 19 -5.26 8.76 14.23
N ASN A 20 -5.01 9.83 14.98
CA ASN A 20 -5.84 11.05 14.95
C ASN A 20 -7.34 10.76 15.14
N SER A 21 -7.66 9.89 16.10
CA SER A 21 -9.02 9.40 16.42
C SER A 21 -9.69 8.56 15.32
N LYS A 22 -9.01 8.27 14.21
CA LYS A 22 -9.44 7.29 13.22
C LYS A 22 -8.87 5.93 13.57
N VAL A 23 -9.71 4.90 13.47
CA VAL A 23 -9.35 3.52 13.78
C VAL A 23 -9.34 2.70 12.50
N THR A 24 -8.28 1.92 12.33
CA THR A 24 -8.15 0.89 11.31
C THR A 24 -8.00 -0.46 11.98
N ASP A 25 -8.96 -1.36 11.77
CA ASP A 25 -8.89 -2.75 12.22
C ASP A 25 -8.47 -3.66 11.07
N TYR A 26 -7.61 -4.64 11.36
CA TYR A 26 -7.10 -5.59 10.38
C TYR A 26 -7.42 -7.02 10.80
N THR A 27 -7.80 -7.84 9.83
CA THR A 27 -8.00 -9.28 10.01
C THR A 27 -7.04 -10.05 9.12
N TYR A 28 -6.40 -11.04 9.70
CA TYR A 28 -5.42 -11.90 9.04
C TYR A 28 -5.85 -13.36 9.17
N ARG A 29 -5.45 -14.18 8.21
CA ARG A 29 -5.44 -15.63 8.37
C ARG A 29 -4.32 -16.04 9.32
N ALA A 30 -4.35 -17.30 9.76
CA ALA A 30 -3.33 -17.86 10.65
C ALA A 30 -1.92 -17.89 10.04
N ASP A 31 -1.81 -17.82 8.71
CA ASP A 31 -0.53 -17.74 7.98
C ASP A 31 0.00 -16.30 7.82
N GLY A 32 -0.69 -15.31 8.40
CA GLY A 32 -0.30 -13.90 8.36
C GLY A 32 -0.77 -13.13 7.13
N VAL A 33 -1.51 -13.76 6.20
CA VAL A 33 -2.07 -13.04 5.05
C VAL A 33 -3.24 -12.17 5.50
N LYS A 34 -3.16 -10.87 5.19
CA LYS A 34 -4.25 -9.91 5.42
C LYS A 34 -5.43 -10.25 4.51
N VAL A 35 -6.63 -10.36 5.10
CA VAL A 35 -7.87 -10.68 4.38
C VAL A 35 -8.94 -9.60 4.51
N ARG A 36 -8.85 -8.76 5.53
CA ARG A 36 -9.78 -7.63 5.71
C ARG A 36 -9.12 -6.45 6.40
N LYS A 37 -9.55 -5.26 6.02
CA LYS A 37 -9.32 -4.00 6.71
C LYS A 37 -10.67 -3.30 6.95
N VAL A 38 -10.86 -2.69 8.11
CA VAL A 38 -11.99 -1.80 8.38
C VAL A 38 -11.44 -0.45 8.79
N PHE A 39 -11.71 0.60 8.00
CA PHE A 39 -11.32 1.97 8.29
C PHE A 39 -12.57 2.82 8.51
N GLY A 40 -12.81 3.22 9.76
CA GLY A 40 -14.07 3.88 10.12
C GLY A 40 -15.27 2.97 9.83
N THR A 41 -16.07 3.30 8.82
CA THR A 41 -17.23 2.50 8.38
C THR A 41 -16.96 1.70 7.11
N GLU A 42 -15.83 1.91 6.43
CA GLU A 42 -15.50 1.23 5.18
C GLU A 42 -14.81 -0.10 5.48
N THR A 43 -15.32 -1.18 4.89
CA THR A 43 -14.69 -2.50 4.95
C THR A 43 -14.07 -2.83 3.61
N THR A 44 -12.77 -3.13 3.60
CA THR A 44 -12.05 -3.65 2.43
C THR A 44 -11.72 -5.11 2.64
N ASP A 45 -12.20 -5.98 1.75
CA ASP A 45 -11.90 -7.41 1.73
C ASP A 45 -10.90 -7.73 0.61
N TYR A 46 -9.94 -8.60 0.93
CA TYR A 46 -8.85 -9.01 0.04
C TYR A 46 -8.99 -10.50 -0.28
N LEU A 47 -9.11 -10.85 -1.56
CA LEU A 47 -9.22 -12.22 -2.03
C LEU A 47 -8.32 -12.44 -3.25
N ASP A 48 -7.12 -12.99 -3.04
CA ASP A 48 -6.16 -13.30 -4.12
C ASP A 48 -5.93 -12.12 -5.10
N GLY A 49 -5.81 -10.91 -4.55
CA GLY A 49 -5.59 -9.67 -5.29
C GLY A 49 -6.88 -8.97 -5.74
N PHE A 50 -8.04 -9.65 -5.76
CA PHE A 50 -9.33 -8.99 -5.89
C PHE A 50 -9.61 -8.18 -4.62
N GLN A 51 -10.07 -6.94 -4.82
CA GLN A 51 -10.42 -6.06 -3.71
C GLN A 51 -11.87 -5.63 -3.78
N TYR A 52 -12.55 -5.80 -2.66
CA TYR A 52 -13.93 -5.40 -2.47
C TYR A 52 -13.98 -4.29 -1.43
N THR A 53 -14.82 -3.28 -1.65
CA THR A 53 -15.17 -2.29 -0.62
C THR A 53 -16.65 -2.41 -0.33
N ASN A 54 -17.00 -2.62 0.93
CA ASN A 54 -18.39 -2.83 1.39
C ASN A 54 -19.10 -3.92 0.56
N SER A 55 -18.43 -5.07 0.37
CA SER A 55 -18.91 -6.21 -0.44
C SER A 55 -19.06 -5.96 -1.95
N VAL A 56 -18.62 -4.82 -2.48
CA VAL A 56 -18.65 -4.50 -3.92
C VAL A 56 -17.24 -4.62 -4.49
N LEU A 57 -17.05 -5.45 -5.52
CA LEU A 57 -15.77 -5.61 -6.19
C LEU A 57 -15.36 -4.30 -6.88
N LYS A 58 -14.17 -3.78 -6.55
CA LYS A 58 -13.66 -2.50 -7.07
C LYS A 58 -12.71 -2.68 -8.24
N PHE A 59 -11.83 -3.67 -8.16
CA PHE A 59 -10.95 -4.04 -9.25
C PHE A 59 -10.46 -5.47 -9.12
N SER A 60 -9.99 -6.01 -10.24
CA SER A 60 -9.27 -7.28 -10.30
C SER A 60 -7.89 -7.06 -10.93
N PRO A 61 -6.84 -7.69 -10.41
CA PRO A 61 -5.48 -7.51 -10.91
C PRO A 61 -5.31 -8.12 -12.30
N THR A 62 -4.40 -7.56 -13.08
CA THR A 62 -3.90 -8.13 -14.35
C THR A 62 -2.37 -8.15 -14.33
N ALA A 63 -1.74 -8.79 -15.31
CA ALA A 63 -0.28 -8.90 -15.38
C ALA A 63 0.43 -7.53 -15.44
N GLU A 64 -0.21 -6.53 -16.03
CA GLU A 64 0.38 -5.20 -16.28
C GLU A 64 -0.38 -4.07 -15.55
N GLY A 65 -1.30 -4.40 -14.65
CA GLY A 65 -2.12 -3.42 -13.96
C GLY A 65 -3.38 -4.03 -13.35
N TYR A 66 -4.55 -3.49 -13.67
CA TYR A 66 -5.82 -3.98 -13.15
C TYR A 66 -6.99 -3.62 -14.06
N PHE A 67 -8.08 -4.38 -13.93
CA PHE A 67 -9.37 -4.01 -14.49
C PHE A 67 -10.19 -3.26 -13.45
N ASN A 68 -10.59 -2.03 -13.76
CA ASN A 68 -11.43 -1.21 -12.89
C ASN A 68 -12.90 -1.56 -13.10
N MET A 69 -13.55 -2.12 -12.08
CA MET A 69 -14.95 -2.56 -12.17
C MET A 69 -15.93 -1.40 -12.22
N GLU A 70 -15.59 -0.23 -11.67
CA GLU A 70 -16.47 0.93 -11.66
C GLU A 70 -16.57 1.59 -13.05
N THR A 71 -15.45 1.64 -13.76
CA THR A 71 -15.38 2.27 -15.09
C THR A 71 -15.46 1.29 -16.25
N GLY A 72 -15.29 -0.02 -15.98
CA GLY A 72 -15.24 -1.05 -17.01
C GLY A 72 -13.99 -0.96 -17.90
N LYS A 73 -12.89 -0.37 -17.41
CA LYS A 73 -11.68 -0.12 -18.19
C LYS A 73 -10.48 -0.90 -17.65
N TYR A 74 -9.61 -1.33 -18.56
CA TYR A 74 -8.27 -1.81 -18.22
C TYR A 74 -7.34 -0.62 -17.94
N ILE A 75 -6.73 -0.63 -16.77
CA ILE A 75 -5.70 0.32 -16.36
C ILE A 75 -4.35 -0.39 -16.38
N TYR A 76 -3.40 0.20 -17.07
CA TYR A 76 -2.03 -0.29 -17.19
C TYR A 76 -1.11 0.55 -16.31
N ASN A 77 -0.17 -0.11 -15.62
CA ASN A 77 0.82 0.53 -14.78
C ASN A 77 2.18 0.47 -15.46
N TYR A 78 2.78 1.63 -15.70
CA TYR A 78 4.18 1.74 -16.02
C TYR A 78 4.98 1.80 -14.71
N THR A 79 5.86 0.83 -14.52
CA THR A 79 6.66 0.69 -13.30
C THR A 79 8.14 0.97 -13.56
N ASP A 80 8.86 1.42 -12.52
CA ASP A 80 10.32 1.53 -12.56
C ASP A 80 11.01 0.20 -12.21
N HIS A 81 12.35 0.20 -12.15
CA HIS A 81 13.15 -1.02 -11.91
C HIS A 81 12.92 -1.66 -10.53
N LEU A 82 12.34 -0.91 -9.58
CA LEU A 82 11.98 -1.40 -8.25
C LEU A 82 10.52 -1.85 -8.16
N GLY A 83 9.76 -1.68 -9.25
CA GLY A 83 8.32 -1.99 -9.29
C GLY A 83 7.44 -0.87 -8.72
N ASN A 84 7.94 0.37 -8.62
CA ASN A 84 7.09 1.50 -8.22
C ASN A 84 6.20 1.92 -9.39
N THR A 85 4.90 2.05 -9.17
CA THR A 85 3.97 2.57 -10.19
C THR A 85 4.27 4.06 -10.46
N ARG A 86 4.83 4.39 -11.62
CA ARG A 86 5.15 5.78 -12.01
C ARG A 86 4.00 6.45 -12.76
N LEU A 87 3.31 5.68 -13.59
CA LEU A 87 2.21 6.16 -14.41
C LEU A 87 1.14 5.06 -14.48
N SER A 88 -0.11 5.43 -14.24
CA SER A 88 -1.26 4.59 -14.57
C SER A 88 -2.00 5.22 -15.73
N TYR A 89 -2.35 4.43 -16.75
CA TYR A 89 -3.00 4.94 -17.96
C TYR A 89 -4.00 3.93 -18.52
N THR A 90 -4.95 4.41 -19.31
CA THR A 90 -5.96 3.61 -19.99
C THR A 90 -5.99 3.95 -21.47
N LYS A 91 -6.48 3.02 -22.30
CA LYS A 91 -6.92 3.37 -23.64
C LYS A 91 -8.30 4.01 -23.56
N ASN A 92 -8.48 5.16 -24.21
CA ASN A 92 -9.76 5.83 -24.35
C ASN A 92 -9.94 6.22 -25.81
N GLY A 93 -10.90 5.61 -26.51
CA GLY A 93 -11.33 5.93 -27.89
C GLY A 93 -10.24 6.41 -28.86
N ALA A 94 -9.88 7.69 -28.75
CA ALA A 94 -8.89 8.41 -29.54
C ALA A 94 -7.40 8.17 -29.19
N GLY A 95 -7.05 7.56 -28.06
CA GLY A 95 -5.64 7.39 -27.67
C GLY A 95 -5.42 6.86 -26.25
N LEU A 96 -4.21 7.11 -25.74
CA LEU A 96 -3.84 6.83 -24.35
C LEU A 96 -4.21 8.03 -23.46
N GLU A 97 -4.80 7.74 -22.32
CA GLU A 97 -5.19 8.71 -21.30
C GLU A 97 -4.46 8.38 -20.01
N ILE A 98 -3.76 9.37 -19.45
CA ILE A 98 -3.10 9.23 -18.15
C ILE A 98 -4.16 9.36 -17.06
N ILE A 99 -4.17 8.39 -16.14
CA ILE A 99 -5.11 8.30 -15.02
C ILE A 99 -4.47 8.74 -13.71
N GLU A 100 -3.18 8.45 -13.54
CA GLU A 100 -2.42 8.88 -12.37
C GLU A 100 -0.94 8.99 -12.71
N GLU A 101 -0.28 9.99 -12.15
CA GLU A 101 1.18 10.09 -12.13
C GLU A 101 1.67 10.02 -10.67
N SER A 102 2.71 9.24 -10.43
CA SER A 102 3.31 9.10 -9.10
C SER A 102 4.82 9.11 -9.19
N ASN A 103 5.44 10.07 -8.50
CA ASN A 103 6.88 10.17 -8.35
C ASN A 103 7.24 9.94 -6.89
N TYR A 104 8.36 9.29 -6.61
CA TYR A 104 8.76 8.92 -5.25
C TYR A 104 10.16 9.41 -4.93
N TYR A 105 10.35 9.84 -3.69
CA TYR A 105 11.66 9.92 -3.06
C TYR A 105 12.27 8.52 -2.93
N PRO A 106 13.59 8.38 -2.76
CA PRO A 106 14.26 7.07 -2.69
C PRO A 106 13.62 6.10 -1.68
N PHE A 107 13.21 6.62 -0.52
CA PHE A 107 12.59 5.85 0.56
C PHE A 107 11.06 5.69 0.40
N GLY A 108 10.49 6.02 -0.76
CA GLY A 108 9.11 5.69 -1.12
C GLY A 108 8.04 6.70 -0.73
N LEU A 109 8.42 7.83 -0.14
CA LEU A 109 7.47 8.93 0.05
C LEU A 109 7.08 9.51 -1.31
N LYS A 110 5.78 9.61 -1.58
CA LYS A 110 5.26 10.17 -2.84
C LYS A 110 5.53 11.68 -2.87
N HIS A 111 6.00 12.19 -4.00
CA HIS A 111 6.11 13.61 -4.26
C HIS A 111 4.72 14.25 -4.35
N GLU A 112 4.60 15.49 -3.91
CA GLU A 112 3.39 16.31 -4.09
C GLU A 112 3.59 17.36 -5.19
N GLY A 113 2.50 17.85 -5.77
CA GLY A 113 2.51 19.00 -6.70
C GLY A 113 2.71 18.67 -8.19
N TYR A 114 2.84 17.40 -8.56
CA TYR A 114 2.85 16.96 -9.96
C TYR A 114 1.45 16.52 -10.39
N ASN A 115 1.01 16.92 -11.60
CA ASN A 115 -0.21 16.49 -12.29
C ASN A 115 -1.27 15.85 -11.38
N ILE A 116 -2.11 16.69 -10.77
CA ILE A 116 -3.10 16.26 -9.77
C ILE A 116 -4.24 15.50 -10.47
N LEU A 117 -3.98 14.23 -10.73
CA LEU A 117 -4.95 13.27 -11.23
C LEU A 117 -5.38 12.36 -10.08
N THR A 118 -6.68 12.19 -9.90
CA THR A 118 -7.26 11.51 -8.73
C THR A 118 -7.12 9.98 -8.81
N GLY A 119 -6.81 9.43 -9.99
CA GLY A 119 -6.66 7.98 -10.17
C GLY A 119 -7.91 7.17 -9.81
N ASN A 120 -7.72 5.88 -9.54
CA ASN A 120 -8.75 5.06 -8.90
C ASN A 120 -8.55 5.11 -7.37
N PRO A 121 -9.48 5.67 -6.58
CA PRO A 121 -9.31 5.80 -5.14
C PRO A 121 -9.22 4.46 -4.40
N ALA A 122 -9.76 3.37 -4.99
CA ALA A 122 -9.62 2.03 -4.44
C ALA A 122 -8.23 1.42 -4.68
N TYR A 123 -7.51 1.87 -5.73
CA TYR A 123 -6.22 1.28 -6.11
C TYR A 123 -5.04 2.00 -5.44
N ASN A 124 -4.67 1.51 -4.25
CA ASN A 124 -3.64 2.11 -3.40
C ASN A 124 -2.28 1.41 -3.47
N TYR A 125 -2.02 0.62 -4.51
CA TYR A 125 -0.71 -0.03 -4.73
C TYR A 125 0.27 0.90 -5.46
N LYS A 126 1.32 1.33 -4.76
CA LYS A 126 2.18 2.45 -5.18
C LYS A 126 3.66 2.04 -5.19
N TYR A 127 4.39 2.35 -4.11
CA TYR A 127 5.81 2.04 -3.96
C TYR A 127 6.04 0.54 -3.75
N ASN A 128 6.97 -0.06 -4.49
CA ASN A 128 7.31 -1.49 -4.52
C ASN A 128 6.09 -2.41 -4.72
N GLY A 129 5.06 -1.91 -5.42
CA GLY A 129 3.78 -2.59 -5.57
C GLY A 129 3.05 -2.86 -4.24
N LYS A 130 3.39 -2.14 -3.17
CA LYS A 130 2.76 -2.29 -1.84
C LYS A 130 1.62 -1.31 -1.66
N GLU A 131 0.63 -1.75 -0.88
CA GLU A 131 -0.57 -0.95 -0.60
C GLU A 131 -0.25 0.12 0.43
N LEU A 132 -0.50 1.37 0.08
CA LEU A 132 -0.46 2.50 1.01
C LEU A 132 -1.75 2.49 1.86
N GLN A 133 -1.59 2.45 3.17
CA GLN A 133 -2.70 2.53 4.12
C GLN A 133 -3.07 3.98 4.42
N GLU A 134 -4.26 4.20 4.98
CA GLU A 134 -4.76 5.51 5.39
C GLU A 134 -3.88 6.15 6.47
N THR A 135 -3.06 5.35 7.14
CA THR A 135 -2.08 5.79 8.13
C THR A 135 -0.86 6.49 7.52
N GLY A 136 -0.67 6.39 6.19
CA GLY A 136 0.53 6.80 5.47
C GLY A 136 1.63 5.73 5.42
N MET A 137 1.39 4.54 5.99
CA MET A 137 2.34 3.43 5.99
C MET A 137 2.06 2.47 4.83
N TYR A 138 3.11 1.86 4.28
CA TYR A 138 2.98 0.79 3.32
C TYR A 138 2.86 -0.57 3.99
N ASP A 139 1.92 -1.39 3.54
CA ASP A 139 1.76 -2.77 4.02
C ASP A 139 2.63 -3.74 3.21
N TYR A 140 3.68 -4.26 3.85
CA TYR A 140 4.59 -5.27 3.29
C TYR A 140 4.21 -6.70 3.72
N GLY A 141 3.03 -6.90 4.31
CA GLY A 141 2.52 -8.17 4.81
C GLY A 141 3.05 -8.47 6.21
N ALA A 142 4.35 -8.72 6.32
CA ALA A 142 4.98 -9.02 7.61
C ALA A 142 5.10 -7.78 8.52
N ARG A 143 5.16 -6.59 7.94
CA ARG A 143 5.46 -5.32 8.62
C ARG A 143 4.82 -4.13 7.92
N MET A 144 4.57 -3.07 8.67
CA MET A 144 4.23 -1.76 8.13
C MET A 144 5.51 -0.92 7.96
N TYR A 145 5.70 -0.36 6.78
CA TYR A 145 6.82 0.50 6.42
C TYR A 145 6.40 1.97 6.47
N MET A 146 7.23 2.82 7.08
CA MET A 146 7.02 4.26 7.21
C MET A 146 7.89 4.98 6.17
N PRO A 147 7.34 5.37 5.01
CA PRO A 147 8.11 5.97 3.92
C PRO A 147 8.61 7.39 4.23
N ASP A 148 7.92 8.10 5.12
CA ASP A 148 8.29 9.42 5.63
C ASP A 148 9.56 9.39 6.50
N LEU A 149 9.75 8.31 7.26
CA LEU A 149 10.93 8.09 8.10
C LEU A 149 11.99 7.19 7.44
N GLY A 150 11.62 6.43 6.41
CA GLY A 150 12.50 5.45 5.74
C GLY A 150 12.79 4.21 6.58
N ARG A 151 11.85 3.74 7.41
CA ARG A 151 12.09 2.67 8.42
C ARG A 151 10.88 1.76 8.63
N TRP A 152 11.11 0.59 9.21
CA TRP A 152 10.03 -0.28 9.69
C TRP A 152 9.36 0.28 10.94
N GLY A 153 8.05 0.10 11.07
CA GLY A 153 7.31 0.43 12.30
C GLY A 153 7.56 -0.52 13.47
N VAL A 154 8.16 -1.69 13.20
CA VAL A 154 8.48 -2.76 14.16
C VAL A 154 9.88 -3.32 13.92
N VAL A 155 10.38 -4.07 14.90
CA VAL A 155 11.62 -4.85 14.77
C VAL A 155 11.48 -5.85 13.62
N ASP A 156 12.49 -5.92 12.76
CA ASP A 156 12.58 -6.93 11.69
C ASP A 156 12.64 -8.33 12.31
N PRO A 157 11.76 -9.27 11.92
CA PRO A 157 11.87 -10.68 12.30
C PRO A 157 13.25 -11.29 11.97
N LEU A 158 13.95 -10.77 10.97
CA LEU A 158 15.29 -11.17 10.55
C LEU A 158 16.40 -10.25 11.10
N ALA A 159 16.11 -9.40 12.09
CA ALA A 159 17.10 -8.48 12.67
C ALA A 159 18.38 -9.18 13.14
N GLU A 160 18.28 -10.43 13.59
CA GLU A 160 19.41 -11.25 14.03
C GLU A 160 20.43 -11.58 12.91
N GLN A 161 19.99 -11.57 11.65
CA GLN A 161 20.87 -11.77 10.49
C GLN A 161 21.68 -10.50 10.21
N TYR A 162 21.20 -9.34 10.65
CA TYR A 162 21.75 -8.02 10.38
C TYR A 162 22.24 -7.34 11.66
N ARG A 163 23.04 -8.05 12.47
CA ARG A 163 23.48 -7.59 13.81
C ARG A 163 24.18 -6.22 13.84
N ARG A 164 24.74 -5.78 12.70
CA ARG A 164 25.44 -4.48 12.57
C ARG A 164 24.50 -3.33 12.23
N TYR A 165 23.25 -3.61 11.90
CA TYR A 165 22.26 -2.63 11.47
C TYR A 165 21.15 -2.50 12.51
N SER A 166 20.44 -1.38 12.45
CA SER A 166 19.28 -1.19 13.31
C SER A 166 18.22 -2.26 12.99
N PRO A 167 17.55 -2.84 14.00
CA PRO A 167 16.43 -3.75 13.77
C PRO A 167 15.25 -3.11 13.02
N TYR A 168 15.23 -1.79 12.86
CA TYR A 168 14.20 -1.04 12.13
C TYR A 168 14.69 -0.54 10.77
N ASN A 169 15.88 -0.95 10.33
CA ASN A 169 16.45 -0.49 9.08
C ASN A 169 15.67 -1.01 7.86
N TYR A 170 15.49 -0.15 6.88
CA TYR A 170 14.97 -0.51 5.57
C TYR A 170 16.13 -0.63 4.56
N THR A 171 16.19 -1.75 3.83
CA THR A 171 17.13 -2.03 2.73
C THR A 171 18.60 -1.68 2.99
N ILE A 172 19.07 -1.77 4.22
CA ILE A 172 20.45 -1.42 4.61
C ILE A 172 20.78 0.05 4.25
N ASN A 173 19.76 0.93 4.28
CA ASN A 173 19.84 2.32 3.85
C ASN A 173 20.21 2.49 2.36
N ASN A 174 19.94 1.49 1.53
CA ASN A 174 20.10 1.56 0.09
C ASN A 174 18.79 1.15 -0.62
N PRO A 175 17.83 2.06 -0.79
CA PRO A 175 16.53 1.75 -1.39
C PRO A 175 16.50 1.88 -2.92
N ILE A 176 17.64 2.06 -3.60
CA ILE A 176 17.76 2.24 -5.06
C ILE A 176 18.52 1.08 -5.70
#